data_AF-A0A946E354-F1
#
_entry.id   AF-A0A946E354-F1
#
_cell.length_a   1.000
_cell.length_b   1.000
_cell.length_c   1.000
_cell.angle_alpha   90.00
_cell.angle_beta   90.00
_cell.angle_gamma   90.00
#
_symmetry.space_group_name_H-M   'P 1'
#
loop_
_entity.id
_entity.type
_entity.pdbx_description
1 polymer ?
#
loop_
_entity_poly.entity_id
_entity_poly.type
_entity_poly.pdbx_seq_one_letter_code
_entity_poly.pdbx_strand_id
1 'polypeptide(L)'
;PGEEGGHAKLVMNMVLCALSSLPAGGLCSVTAGIGPVVSVEGTLGDVDAMMLALASPDAMPDDLGPREVQPHLTGLLANDLGGSLMAVLDGADRLSITFRN
;
A
#
# COMPACT_ATOMS: atom_id res chain seq x y z
N PRO A 1 11.28 -14.38 -15.42
CA PRO A 1 10.92 -14.11 -14.01
C PRO A 1 9.39 -14.03 -13.91
N GLY A 2 8.76 -15.14 -13.53
CA GLY A 2 7.30 -15.33 -13.64
C GLY A 2 6.48 -14.43 -12.71
N GLU A 3 5.18 -14.38 -12.98
CA GLU A 3 4.14 -13.64 -12.23
C GLU A 3 4.29 -13.78 -10.69
N GLU A 4 4.77 -14.92 -10.21
CA GLU A 4 5.07 -15.20 -8.80
C GLU A 4 6.05 -14.18 -8.16
N GLY A 5 7.08 -13.75 -8.91
CA GLY A 5 8.03 -12.76 -8.42
C GLY A 5 7.43 -11.35 -8.31
N GLY A 6 6.39 -11.07 -9.11
CA GLY A 6 5.64 -9.82 -9.05
C GLY A 6 4.75 -9.75 -7.81
N HIS A 7 3.98 -10.81 -7.52
CA HIS A 7 3.12 -10.86 -6.33
C HIS A 7 3.92 -10.75 -5.02
N ALA A 8 5.06 -11.43 -4.91
CA ALA A 8 5.91 -11.31 -3.74
C ALA A 8 6.45 -9.87 -3.56
N LYS A 9 6.90 -9.22 -4.64
CA LYS A 9 7.32 -7.81 -4.61
C LYS A 9 6.18 -6.88 -4.21
N LEU A 10 4.97 -7.11 -4.73
CA LEU A 10 3.80 -6.31 -4.41
C LEU A 10 3.49 -6.38 -2.91
N VAL A 11 3.42 -7.58 -2.34
CA VAL A 11 3.13 -7.76 -0.90
C VAL A 11 4.20 -7.07 -0.04
N MET A 12 5.48 -7.19 -0.38
CA MET A 12 6.55 -6.51 0.36
C MET A 12 6.40 -4.98 0.30
N ASN A 13 6.03 -4.43 -0.86
CA ASN A 13 5.78 -2.99 -0.98
C ASN A 13 4.53 -2.56 -0.18
N MET A 14 3.44 -3.34 -0.21
CA MET A 14 2.27 -3.09 0.62
C MET A 14 2.63 -3.04 2.12
N VAL A 15 3.50 -3.94 2.58
CA VAL A 15 4.03 -3.93 3.96
C VAL A 15 4.82 -2.64 4.24
N LEU A 16 5.71 -2.24 3.35
CA LEU A 16 6.51 -1.02 3.54
C LEU A 16 5.61 0.23 3.55
N CYS A 17 4.59 0.30 2.70
CA CYS A 17 3.61 1.39 2.71
C CYS A 17 2.84 1.42 4.03
N ALA A 18 2.31 0.29 4.49
CA ALA A 18 1.57 0.23 5.73
C ALA A 18 2.45 0.60 6.94
N LEU A 19 3.68 0.09 7.04
CA LEU A 19 4.60 0.43 8.13
C LEU A 19 5.00 1.91 8.15
N SER A 20 5.04 2.58 6.99
CA SER A 20 5.34 4.02 6.93
C SER A 20 4.28 4.88 7.65
N SER A 21 3.07 4.33 7.84
CA SER A 21 1.99 4.98 8.59
C SER A 21 2.10 4.83 10.12
N LEU A 22 3.05 4.03 10.64
CA LEU A 22 3.24 3.79 12.08
C LEU A 22 4.49 4.49 12.62
N PRO A 23 4.48 5.83 12.82
CA PRO A 23 5.66 6.58 13.26
C PRO A 23 6.19 6.17 14.65
N ALA A 24 5.33 5.60 15.49
CA ALA A 24 5.66 5.17 16.85
C ALA A 24 5.64 3.63 17.02
N GLY A 25 5.62 2.88 15.91
CA GLY A 25 5.42 1.42 15.93
C GLY A 25 3.95 1.01 16.09
N GLY A 26 3.71 -0.29 16.17
CA GLY A 26 2.38 -0.89 16.20
C GLY A 26 2.41 -2.35 15.75
N LEU A 27 1.24 -2.88 15.42
CA LEU A 27 1.09 -4.22 14.84
C LEU A 27 0.97 -4.10 13.32
N CYS A 28 1.71 -4.93 12.57
CA CYS A 28 1.52 -5.12 11.14
C CYS A 28 1.15 -6.58 10.87
N SER A 29 -0.02 -6.79 10.29
CA SER A 29 -0.56 -8.11 9.95
C SER A 29 -0.65 -8.27 8.45
N VAL A 30 -0.23 -9.44 7.96
CA VAL A 30 -0.35 -9.82 6.54
C VAL A 30 -1.24 -11.04 6.45
N THR A 31 -2.35 -10.91 5.73
CA THR A 31 -3.28 -12.00 5.44
C THR A 31 -3.10 -12.42 3.99
N ALA A 32 -2.63 -13.64 3.77
CA ALA A 32 -2.53 -14.24 2.44
C ALA A 32 -3.92 -14.67 1.94
N GLY A 33 -4.11 -14.64 0.62
CA GLY A 33 -5.36 -15.02 -0.04
C GLY A 33 -5.36 -14.58 -1.50
N ILE A 34 -6.50 -14.75 -2.18
CA ILE A 34 -6.67 -14.31 -3.59
C ILE A 34 -6.54 -12.79 -3.71
N GLY A 35 -6.97 -12.04 -2.68
CA GLY A 35 -6.65 -10.63 -2.49
C GLY A 35 -5.87 -10.47 -1.19
N PRO A 36 -4.53 -10.49 -1.20
CA PRO A 36 -3.75 -10.28 0.01
C PRO A 36 -4.09 -8.94 0.66
N VAL A 37 -4.15 -8.96 1.99
CA VAL A 37 -4.44 -7.78 2.80
C VAL A 37 -3.27 -7.53 3.74
N VAL A 38 -2.78 -6.31 3.75
CA VAL A 38 -1.84 -5.82 4.76
C VAL A 38 -2.59 -4.83 5.63
N SER A 39 -2.63 -5.07 6.94
CA SER A 39 -3.24 -4.13 7.89
C SER A 39 -2.28 -3.75 8.99
N VAL A 40 -2.30 -2.48 9.39
CA VAL A 40 -1.57 -1.97 10.54
C VAL A 40 -2.52 -1.42 11.58
N GLU A 41 -2.14 -1.57 12.84
CA GLU A 41 -2.88 -1.08 14.01
C GLU A 41 -1.91 -0.37 14.97
N GLY A 42 -2.26 0.85 15.39
CA GLY A 42 -1.46 1.69 16.28
C GLY A 42 -1.75 3.17 16.09
N THR A 43 -0.89 4.04 16.63
CA THR A 43 -1.01 5.49 16.39
C THR A 43 -0.58 5.81 14.96
N LEU A 44 -1.56 6.03 14.08
CA LEU A 44 -1.30 6.37 12.69
C LEU A 44 -0.72 7.79 12.55
N GLY A 45 0.27 7.92 11.68
CA GLY A 45 0.80 9.20 11.22
C GLY A 45 -0.04 9.77 10.08
N ASP A 46 0.60 10.62 9.27
CA ASP A 46 0.01 11.12 8.04
C ASP A 46 -0.09 10.00 6.98
N VAL A 47 -1.32 9.58 6.72
CA VAL A 47 -1.70 8.53 5.76
C VAL A 47 -2.25 9.09 4.46
N ASP A 48 -2.57 10.39 4.42
CA ASP A 48 -3.31 11.00 3.30
C ASP A 48 -2.48 10.96 2.02
N ALA A 49 -1.19 11.28 2.11
CA ALA A 49 -0.25 11.21 0.99
C ALA A 49 -0.18 9.79 0.40
N MET A 50 -0.11 8.76 1.25
CA MET A 50 -0.08 7.37 0.80
C MET A 50 -1.40 6.97 0.13
N MET A 51 -2.55 7.34 0.73
CA MET A 51 -3.86 7.02 0.18
C MET A 51 -4.10 7.72 -1.17
N LEU A 52 -3.72 8.99 -1.28
CA LEU A 52 -3.80 9.77 -2.52
C LEU A 52 -2.94 9.16 -3.61
N ALA A 53 -1.68 8.81 -3.30
CA ALA A 53 -0.75 8.22 -4.25
C ALA A 53 -1.20 6.83 -4.75
N LEU A 54 -1.78 5.99 -3.89
CA LEU A 54 -2.38 4.71 -4.30
C LEU A 54 -3.59 4.89 -5.22
N ALA A 55 -4.33 5.99 -5.06
CA ALA A 55 -5.51 6.31 -5.86
C ALA A 55 -5.18 7.07 -7.16
N SER A 56 -3.92 7.45 -7.39
CA SER A 56 -3.51 8.33 -8.50
C SER A 56 -2.54 7.61 -9.44
N PRO A 57 -3.02 6.65 -10.27
CA PRO A 57 -2.16 5.87 -11.17
C PRO A 57 -1.55 6.71 -12.29
N ASP A 58 -2.15 7.87 -12.62
CA ASP A 58 -1.74 8.74 -13.73
C ASP A 58 -0.87 9.93 -13.28
N ALA A 59 -0.48 9.99 -11.99
CA ALA A 59 0.37 11.05 -11.48
C ALA A 59 1.75 11.06 -12.18
N MET A 60 2.23 12.24 -12.57
CA MET A 60 3.57 12.37 -13.14
C MET A 60 4.62 12.41 -12.02
N PRO A 61 5.89 12.04 -12.29
CA PRO A 61 6.94 12.05 -11.26
C PRO A 61 7.11 13.40 -10.55
N ASP A 62 6.88 14.51 -11.25
CA ASP A 62 6.98 15.87 -10.69
C ASP A 62 5.80 16.24 -9.78
N ASP A 63 4.69 15.49 -9.84
CA ASP A 63 3.51 15.66 -8.97
C ASP A 63 3.67 14.92 -7.63
N LEU A 64 4.68 14.06 -7.50
CA LEU A 64 4.85 13.17 -6.34
C LEU A 64 5.85 13.72 -5.34
N GLY A 65 5.38 13.91 -4.11
CA GLY A 65 6.23 14.12 -2.95
C GLY A 65 7.03 12.87 -2.57
N PRO A 66 8.09 13.01 -1.75
CA PRO A 66 8.94 11.87 -1.37
C PRO A 66 8.20 10.70 -0.71
N ARG A 67 7.09 10.98 0.00
CA ARG A 67 6.25 9.95 0.65
C ARG A 67 5.26 9.28 -0.30
N GLU A 68 5.05 9.84 -1.48
CA GLU A 68 4.05 9.41 -2.45
C GLU A 68 4.65 8.48 -3.52
N VAL A 69 5.97 8.56 -3.74
CA VAL A 69 6.69 7.73 -4.73
C VAL A 69 6.50 6.23 -4.49
N GLN A 70 6.74 5.74 -3.27
CA GLN A 70 6.62 4.32 -2.98
C GLN A 70 5.18 3.82 -3.08
N PRO A 71 4.16 4.48 -2.48
CA PRO A 71 2.77 4.08 -2.66
C PRO A 71 2.32 4.12 -4.13
N HIS A 72 2.69 5.15 -4.89
CA HIS A 72 2.38 5.24 -6.32
C HIS A 72 3.01 4.08 -7.12
N LEU A 73 4.30 3.80 -6.94
CA LEU A 73 4.97 2.65 -7.57
C LEU A 73 4.29 1.32 -7.18
N THR A 74 3.84 1.21 -5.94
CA THR A 74 3.12 0.02 -5.46
C THR A 74 1.78 -0.15 -6.16
N GLY A 75 1.06 0.94 -6.42
CA GLY A 75 -0.15 0.96 -7.25
C GLY A 75 0.12 0.52 -8.69
N LEU A 76 1.19 1.02 -9.31
CA LEU A 76 1.60 0.61 -10.66
C LEU A 76 1.95 -0.89 -10.73
N LEU A 77 2.62 -1.44 -9.72
CA LEU A 77 2.91 -2.88 -9.64
C LEU A 77 1.62 -3.72 -9.52
N ALA A 78 0.62 -3.23 -8.79
CA ALA A 78 -0.67 -3.92 -8.72
C ALA A 78 -1.39 -3.91 -10.07
N ASN A 79 -1.36 -2.79 -10.79
CA ASN A 79 -1.94 -2.65 -12.12
C ASN A 79 -1.24 -3.56 -13.15
N ASP A 80 0.08 -3.68 -13.10
CA ASP A 80 0.86 -4.60 -13.95
C ASP A 80 0.49 -6.07 -13.71
N LEU A 81 0.09 -6.41 -12.48
CA LEU A 81 -0.42 -7.73 -12.09
C LEU A 81 -1.93 -7.91 -12.36
N GLY A 82 -2.55 -6.99 -13.10
CA GLY A 82 -3.96 -7.05 -13.50
C GLY A 82 -4.96 -6.65 -12.42
N GLY A 83 -4.50 -6.08 -11.30
CA GLY A 83 -5.38 -5.66 -10.20
C GLY A 83 -5.26 -4.17 -9.86
N SER A 84 -5.66 -3.84 -8.65
CA SER A 84 -5.55 -2.50 -8.05
C SER A 84 -5.40 -2.61 -6.54
N LEU A 85 -4.97 -1.52 -5.90
CA LEU A 85 -4.91 -1.42 -4.45
C LEU A 85 -6.02 -0.53 -3.92
N MET A 86 -6.63 -0.94 -2.80
CA MET A 86 -7.51 -0.09 -2.02
C MET A 86 -6.99 0.03 -0.59
N ALA A 87 -6.73 1.27 -0.17
CA ALA A 87 -6.44 1.62 1.21
C ALA A 87 -7.74 2.05 1.92
N VAL A 88 -7.97 1.55 3.13
CA VAL A 88 -9.13 1.87 3.97
C VAL A 88 -8.66 2.18 5.38
N LEU A 89 -9.11 3.32 5.91
CA LEU A 89 -9.01 3.63 7.33
C LEU A 89 -10.24 3.09 8.05
N ASP A 90 -9.99 2.37 9.14
CA ASP A 90 -11.01 1.91 10.07
C ASP A 90 -10.73 2.61 11.40
N GLY A 91 -11.50 3.67 11.69
CA GLY A 91 -11.21 4.55 12.81
C GLY A 91 -9.93 5.38 12.62
N ALA A 92 -9.31 5.74 13.75
CA ALA A 92 -8.10 6.57 13.78
C ALA A 92 -6.80 5.75 13.99
N ASP A 93 -6.94 4.45 14.22
CA ASP A 93 -5.87 3.57 14.68
C ASP A 93 -5.60 2.38 13.77
N ARG A 94 -6.43 2.16 12.74
CA ARG A 94 -6.25 1.04 11.81
C ARG A 94 -6.31 1.44 10.35
N LEU A 95 -5.32 0.97 9.58
CA LEU A 95 -5.24 1.11 8.12
C LEU A 95 -5.12 -0.27 7.48
N SER A 96 -5.86 -0.52 6.40
CA SER A 96 -5.76 -1.76 5.61
C SER A 96 -5.54 -1.45 4.13
N ILE A 97 -4.54 -2.08 3.52
CA ILE A 97 -4.25 -2.05 2.08
C ILE A 97 -4.59 -3.42 1.50
N THR A 98 -5.51 -3.45 0.54
CA THR A 98 -6.02 -4.68 -0.08
C THR A 98 -5.71 -4.71 -1.56
N PHE A 99 -5.15 -5.81 -2.06
CA PHE A 99 -5.08 -6.08 -3.49
C PHE A 99 -6.41 -6.64 -4.01
N ARG A 100 -6.87 -6.11 -5.14
CA ARG A 100 -8.12 -6.51 -5.82
C ARG A 100 -7.80 -6.84 -7.26
N ASN A 101 -8.15 -8.05 -7.69
CA ASN A 101 -8.09 -8.51 -9.08
C ASN A 101 -9.52 -8.72 -9.56
#